data_AF-A0A0F8ZB71-F1
#
_entry.id   AF-A0A0F8ZB71-F1
#
_cell.length_a   1.000
_cell.length_b   1.000
_cell.length_c   1.000
_cell.angle_alpha   90.00
_cell.angle_beta   90.00
_cell.angle_gamma   90.00
#
_symmetry.space_group_name_H-M   'P 1'
#
loop_
_entity.id
_entity.type
_entity.pdbx_description
1 polymer ?
#
loop_
_entity_poly.entity_id
_entity_poly.type
_entity_poly.pdbx_seq_one_letter_code
_entity_poly.pdbx_strand_id
1 'polypeptide(L)'
;ELFAPKIHTDRIAGLIRNYEFADDSALSYFRNRLKEAPKDVAFGLDWVLRHADTAEKQDAAANALIFKTDVLWAQLDALHAAYVEPGRIPPGAWQPDQGLAARTP
;
A
#
# COMPACT_ATOMS: atom_id res chain seq x y z
N GLU A 1 0.74 7.48 -6.52
CA GLU A 1 0.96 8.14 -5.21
C GLU A 1 0.09 9.39 -4.99
N LEU A 2 -0.59 9.92 -6.03
CA LEU A 2 -1.56 11.03 -5.90
C LEU A 2 -2.60 10.86 -4.79
N PHE A 3 -3.01 9.62 -4.51
CA PHE A 3 -4.03 9.28 -3.50
C PHE A 3 -3.45 8.84 -2.15
N ALA A 4 -2.13 8.72 -2.05
CA ALA A 4 -1.44 8.12 -0.91
C ALA A 4 -1.48 9.00 0.38
N PRO A 5 -1.30 10.33 0.33
CA PRO A 5 -1.17 11.12 1.57
C PRO A 5 -2.37 11.06 2.51
N LYS A 6 -3.59 11.14 1.95
CA LYS A 6 -4.83 11.09 2.73
C LYS A 6 -5.05 9.71 3.35
N ILE A 7 -4.99 8.66 2.54
CA ILE A 7 -5.24 7.29 3.01
C ILE A 7 -4.16 6.81 4.00
N HIS A 8 -2.91 7.24 3.85
CA HIS A 8 -1.86 6.91 4.82
C HIS A 8 -2.07 7.59 6.17
N THR A 9 -2.47 8.86 6.19
CA THR A 9 -2.74 9.60 7.43
C THR A 9 -3.86 8.92 8.23
N ASP A 10 -4.97 8.60 7.55
CA ASP A 10 -6.12 7.95 8.19
C ASP A 10 -5.78 6.54 8.68
N ARG A 11 -5.01 5.78 7.89
CA ARG A 11 -4.58 4.42 8.25
C ARG A 11 -3.63 4.39 9.44
N ILE A 12 -2.64 5.29 9.50
CA ILE A 12 -1.71 5.35 10.64
C ILE A 12 -2.47 5.71 11.91
N ALA A 13 -3.33 6.73 11.85
CA ALA A 13 -4.15 7.11 13.01
C ALA A 13 -5.10 5.98 13.43
N GLY A 14 -5.68 5.25 12.47
CA GLY A 14 -6.51 4.09 12.73
C GLY A 14 -5.75 2.93 13.37
N LEU A 15 -4.53 2.63 12.89
CA LEU A 15 -3.68 1.57 13.42
C LEU A 15 -3.32 1.83 14.88
N ILE A 16 -2.85 3.05 15.20
CA ILE A 16 -2.50 3.46 16.58
C ILE A 16 -3.69 3.30 17.53
N ARG A 17 -4.89 3.70 17.08
CA ARG A 17 -6.09 3.68 17.94
C ARG A 17 -6.62 2.29 18.23
N ASN A 18 -6.43 1.33 17.31
CA ASN A 18 -7.13 0.03 17.38
C ASN A 18 -6.20 -1.15 17.68
N TYR A 19 -4.88 -0.98 17.65
CA TYR A 19 -3.92 -2.05 17.86
C TYR A 19 -2.83 -1.65 18.86
N GLU A 20 -2.83 -2.27 20.04
CA GLU A 20 -1.89 -1.95 21.14
C GLU A 20 -0.42 -2.17 20.78
N PHE A 21 -0.12 -3.04 19.82
CA PHE A 21 1.25 -3.30 19.36
C PHE A 21 1.79 -2.23 18.39
N ALA A 22 0.94 -1.31 17.90
CA ALA A 22 1.33 -0.29 16.93
C ALA A 22 1.98 0.91 17.63
N ASP A 23 3.20 0.70 18.16
CA ASP A 23 3.98 1.74 18.83
C ASP A 23 4.71 2.71 17.87
N ASP A 24 5.34 3.74 18.42
CA ASP A 24 6.06 4.76 17.66
C ASP A 24 7.24 4.19 16.85
N SER A 25 7.85 3.09 17.30
CA SER A 25 8.96 2.44 16.59
C SER A 25 8.45 1.73 15.33
N ALA A 26 7.33 1.01 15.46
CA ALA A 26 6.67 0.29 14.37
C ALA A 26 6.14 1.24 13.27
N LEU A 27 5.83 2.49 13.63
CA LEU A 27 5.22 3.47 12.73
C LEU A 27 6.18 4.53 12.18
N SER A 28 7.45 4.53 12.61
CA SER A 28 8.45 5.50 12.13
C SER A 28 8.64 5.46 10.60
N TYR A 29 8.61 4.26 10.00
CA TYR A 29 8.66 4.07 8.55
C TYR A 29 7.52 4.82 7.83
N PHE A 30 6.29 4.66 8.30
CA PHE A 30 5.11 5.29 7.67
C PHE A 30 5.14 6.81 7.79
N ARG A 31 5.63 7.34 8.91
CA ARG A 31 5.79 8.80 9.11
C ARG A 31 6.83 9.40 8.17
N ASN A 32 7.92 8.70 7.89
CA ASN A 32 8.95 9.17 6.95
C ASN A 32 8.43 9.16 5.51
N ARG A 33 7.73 8.08 5.10
CA ARG A 33 7.12 7.96 3.77
C ARG A 33 6.11 9.07 3.45
N LEU A 34 5.38 9.59 4.46
CA LEU A 34 4.47 10.72 4.30
C LEU A 34 5.19 12.02 3.90
N LYS A 35 6.45 12.20 4.30
CA LYS A 35 7.24 13.41 3.99
C LYS A 35 7.87 13.38 2.60
N GLU A 36 8.19 12.19 2.09
CA GLU A 36 8.90 12.00 0.82
C GLU A 36 7.96 11.96 -0.40
N ALA A 37 6.78 11.33 -0.25
CA ALA A 37 5.80 11.14 -1.32
C ALA A 37 5.37 12.41 -2.11
N PRO A 38 5.27 13.62 -1.53
CA PRO A 38 4.76 14.79 -2.27
C PRO A 38 5.64 15.25 -3.44
N LYS A 39 6.97 15.05 -3.34
CA LYS A 39 7.91 15.53 -4.37
C LYS A 39 7.91 14.64 -5.61
N ASP A 40 7.82 13.33 -5.40
CA ASP A 40 7.90 12.33 -6.49
C ASP A 40 6.62 12.31 -7.33
N VAL A 41 5.47 12.57 -6.71
CA VAL A 41 4.16 12.65 -7.37
C VAL A 41 4.08 13.82 -8.35
N ALA A 42 4.56 15.00 -7.95
CA ALA A 42 4.45 16.20 -8.76
C ALA A 42 5.23 16.05 -10.08
N PHE A 43 6.46 15.51 -9.99
CA PHE A 43 7.28 15.22 -11.15
C PHE A 43 6.64 14.18 -12.08
N GLY A 44 6.17 13.06 -11.53
CA GLY A 44 5.58 11.99 -12.33
C GLY A 44 4.29 12.43 -13.04
N LEU A 45 3.42 13.17 -12.35
CA LEU A 45 2.20 13.69 -12.95
C LEU A 45 2.50 14.70 -14.07
N ASP A 46 3.39 15.67 -13.80
CA ASP A 46 3.78 16.67 -14.79
C ASP A 46 4.42 16.02 -16.03
N TRP A 47 5.24 14.97 -15.84
CA TRP A 47 5.79 14.21 -16.96
C TRP A 47 4.70 13.56 -17.81
N VAL A 48 3.72 12.89 -17.19
CA VAL A 48 2.61 12.25 -17.92
C VAL A 48 1.78 13.30 -18.66
N LEU A 49 1.43 14.41 -18.02
CA LEU A 49 0.65 15.48 -18.64
C LEU A 49 1.37 16.13 -19.83
N ARG A 50 2.71 16.24 -19.78
CA ARG A 50 3.53 16.77 -20.88
C ARG A 50 3.66 15.82 -22.07
N HIS A 51 3.61 14.51 -21.86
CA HIS A 51 3.94 13.51 -22.89
C HIS A 51 2.74 12.71 -23.39
N ALA A 52 1.63 12.68 -22.65
CA ALA A 52 0.36 12.12 -23.11
C ALA A 52 -0.41 13.14 -23.97
N ASP A 53 0.22 13.55 -25.07
CA ASP A 53 -0.22 14.63 -25.97
C ASP A 53 -1.17 14.16 -27.09
N THR A 54 -1.52 12.88 -27.12
CA THR A 54 -2.51 12.30 -28.02
C THR A 54 -3.55 11.52 -27.23
N ALA A 55 -4.75 11.36 -27.80
CA ALA A 55 -5.82 10.55 -27.19
C ALA A 55 -5.34 9.13 -26.86
N GLU A 56 -4.63 8.48 -27.78
CA GLU A 56 -4.05 7.15 -27.58
C GLU A 56 -3.10 7.09 -26.37
N LYS A 57 -2.21 8.09 -26.21
CA LYS A 57 -1.28 8.13 -25.08
C LYS A 57 -1.99 8.46 -23.77
N GLN A 58 -3.05 9.26 -23.80
CA GLN A 58 -3.88 9.56 -22.63
C GLN A 58 -4.60 8.30 -22.15
N ASP A 59 -5.19 7.54 -23.08
CA ASP A 59 -5.82 6.25 -22.78
C ASP A 59 -4.80 5.26 -22.22
N ALA A 60 -3.60 5.20 -22.81
CA ALA A 60 -2.52 4.35 -22.29
C ALA A 60 -2.10 4.74 -20.85
N ALA A 61 -1.99 6.04 -20.55
CA ALA A 61 -1.66 6.51 -19.20
C ALA A 61 -2.77 6.20 -18.19
N ALA A 62 -4.04 6.35 -18.58
CA ALA A 62 -5.19 5.98 -17.75
C ALA A 62 -5.22 4.47 -17.49
N ASN A 63 -5.01 3.66 -18.53
CA ASN A 63 -4.94 2.20 -18.42
C ASN A 63 -3.78 1.75 -17.52
N ALA A 64 -2.63 2.41 -17.57
CA ALA A 64 -1.52 2.14 -16.67
C ALA A 64 -1.89 2.43 -15.19
N LEU A 65 -2.66 3.49 -14.93
CA LEU A 65 -3.16 3.78 -13.59
C LEU A 65 -4.15 2.73 -13.10
N ILE A 66 -5.07 2.29 -13.96
CA ILE A 66 -6.05 1.22 -13.68
C ILE A 66 -5.32 -0.09 -13.37
N PHE A 67 -4.39 -0.50 -14.23
CA PHE A 67 -3.58 -1.68 -14.00
C PHE A 67 -2.87 -1.61 -12.64
N LYS A 68 -2.30 -0.45 -12.30
CA LYS A 68 -1.64 -0.28 -11.01
C LYS A 68 -2.60 -0.43 -9.83
N THR A 69 -3.84 0.04 -9.95
CA THR A 69 -4.85 -0.17 -8.91
C THR A 69 -5.29 -1.63 -8.83
N ASP A 70 -5.42 -2.33 -9.95
CA ASP A 70 -5.76 -3.75 -9.98
C ASP A 70 -4.68 -4.61 -9.33
N VAL A 71 -3.40 -4.27 -9.54
CA VAL A 71 -2.28 -4.92 -8.85
C VAL A 71 -2.36 -4.77 -7.33
N LEU A 72 -2.68 -3.56 -6.84
CA LEU A 72 -2.84 -3.33 -5.40
C LEU A 72 -4.07 -4.05 -4.86
N TRP A 73 -5.15 -4.11 -5.64
CA TRP A 73 -6.37 -4.80 -5.28
C TRP A 73 -6.14 -6.30 -5.16
N ALA A 74 -5.46 -6.91 -6.12
CA ALA A 74 -5.12 -8.34 -6.12
C ALA A 74 -4.28 -8.75 -4.90
N GLN A 75 -3.38 -7.88 -4.42
CA GLN A 75 -2.64 -8.12 -3.18
C GLN A 75 -3.57 -8.19 -1.96
N LEU A 76 -4.56 -7.31 -1.89
CA LEU A 76 -5.54 -7.30 -0.80
C LEU A 76 -6.51 -8.49 -0.89
N ASP A 77 -6.96 -8.85 -2.09
CA ASP A 77 -7.80 -10.04 -2.29
C ASP A 77 -7.08 -11.31 -1.83
N ALA A 78 -5.79 -11.46 -2.16
CA ALA A 78 -4.98 -12.59 -1.71
C ALA A 78 -4.84 -12.63 -0.18
N LEU A 79 -4.55 -11.49 0.45
CA LEU A 79 -4.47 -11.40 1.91
C LEU A 79 -5.81 -11.71 2.59
N HIS A 80 -6.91 -11.18 2.05
CA HIS A 80 -8.25 -11.40 2.60
C HIS A 80 -8.66 -12.87 2.48
N ALA A 81 -8.47 -13.47 1.31
CA ALA A 81 -8.80 -14.87 1.08
C ALA A 81 -7.96 -15.82 1.98
N ALA A 82 -6.70 -15.48 2.22
CA ALA A 82 -5.79 -16.29 3.02
C ALA A 82 -5.99 -16.13 4.54
N TYR A 83 -6.24 -14.91 5.03
CA TYR A 83 -6.16 -14.58 6.46
C TYR A 83 -7.43 -13.99 7.07
N VAL A 84 -8.50 -13.81 6.29
CA VAL A 84 -9.79 -13.30 6.78
C VAL A 84 -10.92 -14.28 6.46
N GLU A 85 -11.35 -14.34 5.20
CA GLU A 85 -12.45 -15.20 4.75
C GLU A 85 -12.17 -15.59 3.29
N PRO A 86 -12.09 -16.89 2.95
CA PRO A 86 -12.39 -18.06 3.79
C PRO A 86 -11.24 -18.55 4.68
N GLY A 87 -10.15 -17.80 4.81
CA GLY A 87 -9.01 -18.19 5.66
C GLY A 87 -8.16 -19.33 5.07
N ARG A 88 -8.08 -19.44 3.74
CA ARG A 88 -7.36 -20.51 3.04
C ARG A 88 -5.93 -20.08 2.72
N ILE A 89 -5.03 -20.30 3.67
CA ILE A 89 -3.61 -19.99 3.50
C ILE A 89 -3.00 -20.92 2.42
N PRO A 90 -2.46 -20.39 1.30
CA PRO A 90 -1.91 -21.21 0.24
C PRO A 90 -0.55 -21.84 0.63
N PRO A 91 -0.13 -22.93 -0.02
CA PRO A 91 1.19 -23.52 0.20
C PRO A 91 2.32 -22.49 0.01
N GLY A 92 3.27 -22.46 0.94
CA GLY A 92 4.41 -21.54 0.93
C GLY A 92 4.14 -20.15 1.51
N ALA A 93 2.88 -19.80 1.82
CA ALA A 93 2.57 -18.59 2.58
C ALA A 93 2.81 -18.80 4.08
N TRP A 94 3.03 -17.69 4.80
CA TRP A 94 3.24 -17.69 6.24
C TRP A 94 2.05 -18.29 6.98
N GLN A 95 2.33 -19.12 7.99
CA GLN A 95 1.34 -19.66 8.92
C GLN A 95 1.51 -18.98 10.29
N PRO A 96 0.43 -18.83 11.09
CA PRO A 96 0.53 -18.38 12.47
C PRO A 96 1.65 -19.09 13.23
N ASP A 97 2.34 -18.33 14.07
CA ASP A 97 3.48 -18.75 14.91
C ASP A 97 4.78 -19.13 14.18
N GLN A 98 4.82 -19.08 12.84
CA GLN A 98 6.07 -19.28 12.11
C GLN A 98 6.93 -18.00 12.06
N GLY A 99 8.25 -18.14 12.20
CA GLY A 99 9.19 -17.03 12.00
C GLY A 99 9.10 -15.90 13.03
N LEU A 100 8.40 -16.11 14.14
CA LEU A 100 8.35 -15.14 15.25
C LEU A 100 9.64 -15.21 16.08
N ALA A 101 10.09 -14.06 16.60
CA ALA A 101 11.15 -14.04 17.59
C ALA A 101 10.69 -14.77 18.87
N ALA A 102 11.61 -15.45 19.55
CA ALA A 102 11.31 -16.06 20.83
C ALA A 102 10.77 -14.99 21.79
N ARG A 103 9.57 -15.19 22.34
CA ARG A 103 9.05 -14.32 23.40
C ARG A 103 10.03 -14.38 24.56
N THR A 104 10.73 -13.27 24.80
CA THR A 104 11.56 -13.15 26.00
C THR A 104 10.60 -13.14 27.20
N PRO A 105 10.83 -13.97 28.23
CA PRO A 105 9.92 -14.11 29.37
C PRO A 105 9.72 -12.80 30.14
#